data_AF-A0A4S4MRB6-F1
#
_entry.id   AF-A0A4S4MRB6-F1
#
_cell.length_a   1.000
_cell.length_b   1.000
_cell.length_c   1.000
_cell.angle_alpha   90.00
_cell.angle_beta   90.00
_cell.angle_gamma   90.00
#
_symmetry.space_group_name_H-M   'P 1'
#
loop_
_entity.id
_entity.type
_entity.pdbx_description
1 polymer ?
#
loop_
_entity_poly.entity_id
_entity_poly.type
_entity_poly.pdbx_seq_one_letter_code
_entity_poly.pdbx_strand_id
1 'polypeptide(L)'
;MTSQLLTDFPELAHLSREDLEDLLVDPQYFQAVFHTLSQVKAWYQAQAELGLANETIAQNALTLQEPLYTLRSETKEAFDEAKQLEARWKEVEREQREVYQRFTPQFLLMRLKHATTAQDDHSEVVASSFVQGSPSNSTSNGKDIDDFVKEFRELRKTYHKRVMWGDRWTAGQVQ
;
A
#
# COMPACT_ATOMS: atom_id res chain seq x y z
N MET A 1 82.85 12.51 -22.77
CA MET A 1 81.75 13.48 -22.69
C MET A 1 80.46 12.68 -22.74
N THR A 2 79.67 12.68 -21.68
CA THR A 2 78.33 12.08 -21.70
C THR A 2 77.45 12.95 -22.60
N SER A 3 76.95 12.40 -23.70
CA SER A 3 76.07 13.15 -24.59
C SER A 3 74.72 13.41 -23.89
N GLN A 4 74.03 14.48 -24.27
CA GLN A 4 72.71 14.84 -23.72
C GLN A 4 71.74 13.63 -23.74
N LEU A 5 71.85 12.79 -24.78
CA LEU A 5 71.07 11.57 -24.97
C LEU A 5 71.27 10.54 -23.83
N LEU A 6 72.49 10.38 -23.34
CA LEU A 6 72.80 9.44 -22.24
C LEU A 6 72.39 9.98 -20.87
N THR A 7 72.18 11.30 -20.77
CA THR A 7 71.61 11.93 -19.57
C THR A 7 70.10 11.73 -19.51
N ASP A 8 69.41 11.85 -20.65
CA ASP A 8 67.97 11.68 -20.75
C ASP A 8 67.55 10.19 -20.80
N PHE A 9 68.43 9.33 -21.32
CA PHE A 9 68.23 7.88 -21.45
C PHE A 9 69.42 7.10 -20.87
N PRO A 10 69.57 7.07 -19.53
CA PRO A 10 70.68 6.36 -18.87
C PRO A 10 70.65 4.85 -19.13
N GLU A 11 69.47 4.32 -19.45
CA GLU A 11 69.24 2.95 -19.90
C GLU A 11 70.12 2.60 -21.11
N LEU A 12 70.51 3.55 -21.95
CA LEU A 12 71.31 3.30 -23.16
C LEU A 12 72.83 3.36 -22.91
N ALA A 13 73.27 3.74 -21.72
CA ALA A 13 74.68 3.97 -21.41
C ALA A 13 75.54 2.71 -21.35
N HIS A 14 74.91 1.53 -21.28
CA HIS A 14 75.60 0.23 -21.26
C HIS A 14 75.73 -0.41 -22.65
N LEU A 15 75.09 0.14 -23.68
CA LEU A 15 75.19 -0.34 -25.05
C LEU A 15 76.42 0.24 -25.74
N SER A 16 77.10 -0.58 -26.55
CA SER A 16 78.23 -0.13 -27.35
C SER A 16 77.76 0.72 -28.55
N ARG A 17 78.69 1.39 -29.21
CA ARG A 17 78.39 2.16 -30.41
C ARG A 17 77.89 1.28 -31.56
N GLU A 18 78.46 0.08 -31.71
CA GLU A 18 78.01 -0.90 -32.71
C GLU A 18 76.58 -1.35 -32.40
N ASP A 19 76.26 -1.62 -31.13
CA ASP A 19 74.89 -1.98 -30.72
C ASP A 19 73.88 -0.85 -30.99
N LEU A 20 74.29 0.42 -30.82
CA LEU A 20 73.44 1.59 -31.12
C LEU A 20 73.22 1.80 -32.62
N GLU A 21 74.22 1.50 -33.45
CA GLU A 21 74.11 1.53 -34.91
C GLU A 21 73.23 0.37 -35.40
N ASP A 22 73.38 -0.83 -34.82
CA ASP A 22 72.52 -1.99 -35.09
C ASP A 22 71.07 -1.74 -34.62
N LEU A 23 70.86 -1.02 -33.52
CA LEU A 23 69.53 -0.59 -33.05
C LEU A 23 68.81 0.34 -34.03
N LEU A 24 69.55 1.11 -34.83
CA LEU A 24 69.00 2.00 -35.86
C LEU A 24 68.69 1.26 -37.16
N VAL A 25 69.42 0.17 -37.44
CA VAL A 25 69.34 -0.57 -38.71
C VAL A 25 68.40 -1.77 -38.61
N ASP A 26 68.32 -2.45 -37.45
CA ASP A 26 67.46 -3.60 -37.21
C ASP A 26 66.26 -3.24 -36.31
N PRO A 27 65.04 -3.12 -36.89
CA PRO A 27 63.83 -2.85 -36.13
C PRO A 27 63.47 -3.93 -35.11
N GLN A 28 63.87 -5.20 -35.33
CA GLN A 28 63.58 -6.28 -34.39
C GLN A 28 64.48 -6.20 -33.17
N TYR A 29 65.75 -5.88 -33.37
CA TYR A 29 66.69 -5.62 -32.28
C TYR A 29 66.27 -4.41 -31.44
N PHE A 30 65.84 -3.31 -32.08
CA PHE A 30 65.25 -2.16 -31.38
C PHE A 30 64.05 -2.57 -30.52
N GLN A 31 63.09 -3.31 -31.08
CA GLN A 31 61.90 -3.75 -30.34
C GLN A 31 62.28 -4.63 -29.15
N ALA A 32 63.23 -5.54 -29.32
CA ALA A 32 63.71 -6.40 -28.24
C ALA A 32 64.30 -5.56 -27.08
N VAL A 33 65.17 -4.61 -27.38
CA VAL A 33 65.76 -3.71 -26.37
C VAL A 33 64.68 -2.81 -25.74
N PHE A 34 63.76 -2.25 -26.54
CA PHE A 34 62.64 -1.45 -26.05
C PHE A 34 61.77 -2.21 -25.04
N HIS A 35 61.44 -3.47 -25.33
CA HIS A 35 60.70 -4.34 -24.40
C HIS A 35 61.51 -4.78 -23.18
N THR A 36 62.84 -4.62 -23.19
CA THR A 36 63.66 -4.90 -22.00
C THR A 36 63.66 -3.76 -20.99
N LEU A 37 63.35 -2.52 -21.42
CA LEU A 37 63.35 -1.32 -20.59
C LEU A 37 62.40 -1.47 -19.40
N SER A 38 62.88 -1.10 -18.22
CA SER A 38 62.15 -1.22 -16.96
C SER A 38 60.82 -0.47 -16.98
N GLN A 39 60.84 0.76 -17.49
CA GLN A 39 59.66 1.60 -17.65
C GLN A 39 58.65 0.92 -18.57
N VAL A 40 59.05 0.49 -19.77
CA VAL A 40 58.17 -0.16 -20.75
C VAL A 40 57.51 -1.42 -20.17
N LYS A 41 58.26 -2.25 -19.45
CA LYS A 41 57.71 -3.42 -18.73
C LYS A 41 56.66 -3.02 -17.69
N ALA A 42 56.95 -1.99 -16.89
CA ALA A 42 56.00 -1.48 -15.90
C ALA A 42 54.71 -0.95 -16.55
N TRP A 43 54.80 -0.27 -17.70
CA TRP A 43 53.63 0.18 -18.46
C TRP A 43 52.79 -0.99 -18.97
N TYR A 44 53.42 -2.01 -19.57
CA TYR A 44 52.70 -3.21 -20.03
C TYR A 44 52.04 -3.97 -18.87
N GLN A 45 52.72 -4.09 -17.73
CA GLN A 45 52.15 -4.69 -16.53
C GLN A 45 50.95 -3.90 -16.03
N ALA A 46 51.07 -2.58 -15.88
CA ALA A 46 49.97 -1.72 -15.46
C ALA A 46 48.78 -1.80 -16.44
N GLN A 47 49.03 -1.83 -17.75
CA GLN A 47 48.00 -1.98 -18.76
C GLN A 47 47.29 -3.34 -18.64
N ALA A 48 48.03 -4.43 -18.43
CA ALA A 48 47.46 -5.76 -18.25
C ALA A 48 46.62 -5.84 -16.96
N GLU A 49 47.11 -5.28 -15.86
CA GLU A 49 46.40 -5.22 -14.59
C GLU A 49 45.09 -4.43 -14.71
N LEU A 50 45.12 -3.27 -15.36
CA LEU A 50 43.91 -2.47 -15.63
C LEU A 50 42.93 -3.20 -16.56
N GLY A 51 43.44 -3.93 -17.55
CA GLY A 51 42.63 -4.76 -18.44
C GLY A 51 41.87 -5.85 -17.67
N LEU A 52 42.59 -6.60 -16.82
CA LEU A 52 42.01 -7.62 -15.96
C LEU A 52 41.01 -7.03 -14.96
N ALA A 53 41.34 -5.90 -14.33
CA ALA A 53 40.44 -5.22 -13.41
C ALA A 53 39.13 -4.81 -14.12
N ASN A 54 39.21 -4.20 -15.29
CA ASN A 54 38.03 -3.82 -16.08
C ASN A 54 37.20 -5.05 -16.49
N GLU A 55 37.85 -6.13 -16.89
CA GLU A 55 37.16 -7.37 -17.26
C GLU A 55 36.40 -7.96 -16.07
N THR A 56 37.02 -8.00 -14.88
CA THR A 56 36.33 -8.48 -13.67
C THR A 56 35.14 -7.60 -13.30
N ILE A 57 35.25 -6.27 -13.43
CA ILE A 57 34.14 -5.34 -13.21
C ILE A 57 33.01 -5.59 -14.21
N ALA A 58 33.34 -5.77 -15.49
CA ALA A 58 32.35 -6.04 -16.53
C ALA A 58 31.62 -7.37 -16.28
N GLN A 59 32.36 -8.42 -15.91
CA GLN A 59 31.77 -9.72 -15.56
C GLN A 59 30.84 -9.60 -14.35
N ASN A 60 31.25 -8.90 -13.29
CA ASN A 60 30.41 -8.65 -12.12
C ASN A 60 29.16 -7.82 -12.45
N ALA A 61 29.28 -6.83 -13.34
CA ALA A 61 28.13 -6.05 -13.78
C ALA A 61 27.13 -6.92 -14.55
N LEU A 62 27.62 -7.81 -15.42
CA LEU A 62 26.78 -8.75 -16.17
C LEU A 62 26.10 -9.78 -15.26
N THR A 63 26.80 -10.30 -14.25
CA THR A 63 26.22 -11.28 -13.32
C THR A 63 25.14 -10.68 -12.43
N LEU A 64 25.25 -9.39 -12.09
CA LEU A 64 24.24 -8.68 -11.29
C LEU A 64 23.05 -8.19 -12.12
N GLN A 65 23.18 -8.11 -13.45
CA GLN A 65 22.16 -7.54 -14.31
C GLN A 65 20.82 -8.31 -14.21
N GLU A 66 20.84 -9.62 -14.44
CA GLU A 66 19.63 -10.45 -14.42
C GLU A 66 18.95 -10.47 -13.04
N PRO A 67 19.66 -10.74 -11.92
CA PRO A 67 19.07 -10.67 -10.58
C PRO A 67 18.40 -9.32 -10.27
N LEU A 68 19.00 -8.20 -10.70
CA LEU A 68 18.43 -6.87 -10.49
C LEU A 68 17.16 -6.64 -11.33
N TYR A 69 17.10 -7.16 -12.55
CA TYR A 69 15.88 -7.12 -13.36
C TYR A 69 14.76 -7.96 -12.76
N THR A 70 15.08 -9.17 -12.29
CA THR A 70 14.12 -10.05 -11.61
C THR A 70 13.59 -9.38 -10.34
N LEU A 71 14.47 -8.90 -9.46
CA LEU A 71 14.07 -8.22 -8.22
C LEU A 71 13.20 -6.99 -8.51
N ARG A 72 13.53 -6.23 -9.56
CA ARG A 72 12.71 -5.08 -9.99
C ARG A 72 11.31 -5.53 -10.46
N SER A 73 11.20 -6.63 -11.21
CA SER A 73 9.90 -7.16 -11.65
C SER A 73 9.07 -7.61 -10.46
N GLU A 74 9.64 -8.41 -9.56
CA GLU A 74 8.96 -8.89 -8.37
C GLU A 74 8.48 -7.74 -7.47
N THR A 75 9.33 -6.73 -7.26
CA THR A 75 8.97 -5.55 -6.47
C THR A 75 7.82 -4.78 -7.11
N LYS A 76 7.83 -4.66 -8.44
CA LYS A 76 6.76 -3.99 -9.18
C LYS A 76 5.45 -4.77 -9.07
N GLU A 77 5.49 -6.09 -9.27
CA GLU A 77 4.31 -6.96 -9.17
C GLU A 77 3.69 -6.90 -7.77
N ALA A 78 4.51 -7.00 -6.73
CA ALA A 78 4.06 -6.87 -5.34
C ALA A 78 3.47 -5.49 -5.04
N PHE A 79 4.05 -4.42 -5.59
CA PHE A 79 3.50 -3.07 -5.46
C PHE A 79 2.15 -2.93 -6.18
N ASP A 80 2.04 -3.44 -7.40
CA ASP A 80 0.82 -3.39 -8.20
C ASP A 80 -0.30 -4.18 -7.50
N GLU A 81 0.01 -5.36 -6.94
CA GLU A 81 -0.93 -6.15 -6.13
C GLU A 81 -1.39 -5.38 -4.88
N ALA A 82 -0.45 -4.79 -4.13
CA ALA A 82 -0.77 -4.00 -2.95
C ALA A 82 -1.70 -2.82 -3.30
N LYS A 83 -1.47 -2.16 -4.44
CA LYS A 83 -2.35 -1.08 -4.92
C LYS A 83 -3.74 -1.57 -5.32
N GLN A 84 -3.84 -2.74 -5.94
CA GLN A 84 -5.13 -3.35 -6.24
C GLN A 84 -5.90 -3.71 -4.96
N LEU A 85 -5.21 -4.29 -3.97
CA LEU A 85 -5.80 -4.59 -2.67
C LEU A 85 -6.24 -3.32 -1.92
N GLU A 86 -5.46 -2.25 -1.97
CA GLU A 86 -5.83 -0.95 -1.38
C GLU A 86 -7.11 -0.39 -2.03
N ALA A 87 -7.23 -0.49 -3.36
CA ALA A 87 -8.44 -0.07 -4.07
C ALA A 87 -9.64 -0.93 -3.69
N ARG A 88 -9.47 -2.25 -3.63
CA ARG A 88 -10.53 -3.19 -3.21
C ARG A 88 -10.96 -2.94 -1.77
N TRP A 89 -10.03 -2.64 -0.87
CA TRP A 89 -10.34 -2.35 0.52
C TRP A 89 -11.30 -1.16 0.66
N LYS A 90 -11.07 -0.07 -0.10
CA LYS A 90 -11.95 1.11 -0.08
C LYS A 90 -13.39 0.75 -0.47
N GLU A 91 -13.55 -0.15 -1.44
CA GLU A 91 -14.88 -0.61 -1.87
C GLU A 91 -15.56 -1.47 -0.80
N VAL A 92 -14.85 -2.46 -0.24
CA VAL A 92 -15.38 -3.31 0.83
C VAL A 92 -15.72 -2.49 2.07
N GLU A 93 -14.92 -1.48 2.40
CA GLU A 93 -15.20 -0.57 3.51
C GLU A 93 -16.47 0.26 3.24
N ARG A 94 -16.67 0.74 2.01
CA ARG A 94 -17.90 1.43 1.61
C ARG A 94 -19.12 0.51 1.76
N GLU A 95 -19.06 -0.70 1.21
CA GLU A 95 -20.12 -1.70 1.32
C GLU A 95 -20.43 -2.03 2.78
N GLN A 96 -19.40 -2.21 3.60
CA GLN A 96 -19.56 -2.43 5.03
C GLN A 96 -20.30 -1.25 5.68
N ARG A 97 -19.87 -0.01 5.44
CA ARG A 97 -20.56 1.16 6.02
C ARG A 97 -22.02 1.22 5.62
N GLU A 98 -22.36 0.90 4.37
CA GLU A 98 -23.74 0.88 3.88
C GLU A 98 -24.60 -0.17 4.58
N VAL A 99 -24.07 -1.39 4.75
CA VAL A 99 -24.77 -2.46 5.48
C VAL A 99 -24.95 -2.09 6.95
N TYR A 100 -23.90 -1.58 7.59
CA TYR A 100 -23.89 -1.26 9.02
C TYR A 100 -24.65 0.03 9.35
N GLN A 101 -24.87 0.94 8.39
CA GLN A 101 -25.58 2.20 8.60
C GLN A 101 -26.92 2.00 9.32
N ARG A 102 -27.66 0.96 8.94
CA ARG A 102 -28.99 0.62 9.49
C ARG A 102 -28.94 0.06 10.91
N PHE A 103 -27.76 -0.32 11.38
CA PHE A 103 -27.53 -0.86 12.72
C PHE A 103 -26.75 0.11 13.59
N THR A 104 -26.46 1.32 13.09
CA THR A 104 -25.86 2.36 13.91
C THR A 104 -26.79 2.73 15.07
N PRO A 105 -26.25 3.03 16.27
CA PRO A 105 -27.08 3.43 17.41
C PRO A 105 -28.02 4.60 17.08
N GLN A 106 -27.55 5.55 16.27
CA GLN A 106 -28.33 6.70 15.83
C GLN A 106 -29.52 6.30 14.94
N PHE A 107 -29.30 5.39 13.97
CA PHE A 107 -30.37 4.91 13.09
C PHE A 107 -31.38 4.06 13.87
N LEU A 108 -30.92 3.21 14.79
CA LEU A 108 -31.79 2.41 15.65
C LEU A 108 -32.63 3.28 16.58
N LEU A 109 -32.05 4.34 17.15
CA LEU A 109 -32.77 5.32 17.95
C LEU A 109 -33.81 6.10 17.12
N MET A 110 -33.45 6.52 15.90
CA MET A 110 -34.39 7.13 14.95
C MET A 110 -35.56 6.18 14.66
N ARG A 111 -35.27 4.90 14.39
CA ARG A 111 -36.30 3.87 14.14
C ARG A 111 -37.19 3.64 15.35
N LEU A 112 -36.62 3.65 16.56
CA LEU A 112 -37.38 3.57 17.80
C LEU A 112 -38.35 4.75 17.93
N LYS A 113 -37.88 5.99 17.69
CA LYS A 113 -38.71 7.20 17.71
C LYS A 113 -39.88 7.11 16.73
N HIS A 114 -39.61 6.71 15.47
CA HIS A 114 -40.68 6.50 14.48
C HIS A 114 -41.68 5.42 14.91
N ALA A 115 -41.20 4.30 15.46
CA ALA A 115 -42.08 3.25 15.97
C ALA A 115 -42.90 3.71 17.19
N THR A 116 -42.38 4.64 18.00
CA THR A 116 -43.12 5.27 19.09
C THR A 116 -44.24 6.15 18.55
N THR A 117 -43.95 7.04 17.59
CA THR A 117 -44.98 7.90 16.96
C THR A 117 -46.06 7.06 16.27
N ALA A 118 -45.68 6.06 15.47
CA ALA A 118 -46.64 5.18 14.81
C ALA A 118 -47.53 4.41 15.80
N GLN A 119 -47.00 4.08 16.99
CA GLN A 119 -47.78 3.43 18.05
C GLN A 119 -48.78 4.40 18.69
N ASP A 120 -48.39 5.66 18.87
CA ASP A 120 -49.24 6.74 19.37
C ASP A 120 -50.41 6.95 18.40
N ASP A 121 -50.10 7.21 17.13
CA ASP A 121 -51.07 7.40 16.04
C ASP A 121 -52.04 6.22 15.94
N HIS A 122 -51.52 4.98 16.02
CA HIS A 122 -52.36 3.79 15.98
C HIS A 122 -53.32 3.71 17.19
N SER A 123 -52.83 4.04 18.40
CA SER A 123 -53.69 4.07 19.58
C SER A 123 -54.78 5.15 19.48
N GLU A 124 -54.47 6.30 18.90
CA GLU A 124 -55.43 7.39 18.66
C GLU A 124 -56.48 7.00 17.60
N VAL A 125 -56.09 6.29 16.53
CA VAL A 125 -57.03 5.76 15.53
C VAL A 125 -57.98 4.74 16.17
N VAL A 126 -57.48 3.81 17.00
CA VAL A 126 -58.31 2.83 17.70
C VAL A 126 -59.28 3.53 18.65
N ALA A 127 -58.82 4.50 19.44
CA ALA A 127 -59.68 5.30 20.32
C ALA A 127 -60.75 6.08 19.54
N SER A 128 -60.36 6.73 18.43
CA SER A 128 -61.28 7.49 17.58
C SER A 128 -62.34 6.58 16.95
N SER A 129 -61.94 5.40 16.48
CA SER A 129 -62.85 4.42 15.88
C SER A 129 -63.87 3.88 16.87
N PHE A 130 -63.47 3.67 18.12
CA PHE A 130 -64.37 3.24 19.19
C PHE A 130 -65.41 4.31 19.54
N VAL A 131 -64.99 5.58 19.61
CA VAL A 131 -65.90 6.71 19.87
C VAL A 131 -66.88 6.92 18.72
N GLN A 132 -66.42 6.83 17.47
CA GLN A 132 -67.26 6.98 16.27
C GLN A 132 -68.18 5.78 16.03
N GLY A 133 -67.73 4.57 16.41
CA GLY A 133 -68.45 3.31 16.22
C GLY A 133 -69.46 2.97 17.31
N SER A 134 -69.69 3.86 18.29
CA SER A 134 -70.67 3.67 19.36
C SER A 134 -72.02 4.32 19.00
N PRO A 135 -72.98 3.61 18.37
CA PRO A 135 -74.35 4.10 18.27
C PRO A 135 -75.01 4.05 19.65
N SER A 136 -75.74 5.10 20.00
CA SER A 136 -76.34 5.32 21.34
C SER A 136 -77.40 4.30 21.77
N ASN A 137 -77.51 3.13 21.15
CA ASN A 137 -78.52 2.10 21.42
C ASN A 137 -78.04 0.72 20.91
N SER A 138 -77.33 -0.06 21.72
CA SER A 138 -77.40 -1.53 21.60
C SER A 138 -76.94 -2.23 22.88
N THR A 139 -77.67 -3.27 23.24
CA THR A 139 -77.64 -4.00 24.51
C THR A 139 -76.55 -5.09 24.56
N SER A 140 -75.51 -4.99 23.71
CA SER A 140 -74.33 -5.89 23.68
C SER A 140 -73.01 -5.22 24.13
N ASN A 141 -73.06 -3.97 24.57
CA ASN A 141 -71.89 -3.09 24.75
C ASN A 141 -70.85 -3.55 25.78
N GLY A 142 -71.18 -4.39 26.77
CA GLY A 142 -70.24 -4.70 27.86
C GLY A 142 -68.98 -5.42 27.39
N LYS A 143 -69.13 -6.42 26.52
CA LYS A 143 -68.01 -7.21 26.00
C LYS A 143 -67.14 -6.39 25.04
N ASP A 144 -67.77 -5.58 24.19
CA ASP A 144 -67.07 -4.74 23.21
C ASP A 144 -66.28 -3.61 23.90
N ILE A 145 -66.81 -3.05 24.99
CA ILE A 145 -66.09 -2.09 25.84
C ILE A 145 -64.89 -2.76 26.52
N ASP A 146 -65.07 -3.95 27.11
CA ASP A 146 -63.99 -4.66 27.80
C ASP A 146 -62.87 -5.07 26.83
N ASP A 147 -63.23 -5.51 25.63
CA ASP A 147 -62.28 -5.87 24.57
C ASP A 147 -61.51 -4.64 24.06
N PHE A 148 -62.19 -3.50 23.85
CA PHE A 148 -61.54 -2.22 23.53
C PHE A 148 -60.58 -1.77 24.64
N VAL A 149 -61.01 -1.79 25.90
CA VAL A 149 -60.18 -1.36 27.04
C VAL A 149 -58.93 -2.23 27.14
N LYS A 150 -59.06 -3.53 26.89
CA LYS A 150 -57.93 -4.47 26.88
C LYS A 150 -56.95 -4.16 25.74
N GLU A 151 -57.46 -3.97 24.52
CA GLU A 151 -56.64 -3.65 23.34
C GLU A 151 -55.91 -2.31 23.51
N PHE A 152 -56.66 -1.25 23.84
CA PHE A 152 -56.12 0.09 24.02
C PHE A 152 -55.05 0.15 25.12
N ARG A 153 -55.26 -0.56 26.24
CA ARG A 153 -54.26 -0.64 27.32
C ARG A 153 -52.95 -1.28 26.85
N GLU A 154 -53.00 -2.37 26.08
CA GLU A 154 -51.79 -3.02 25.57
C GLU A 154 -51.06 -2.14 24.53
N LEU A 155 -51.82 -1.40 23.70
CA LEU A 155 -51.24 -0.41 22.77
C LEU A 155 -50.51 0.72 23.52
N ARG A 156 -51.13 1.33 24.53
CA ARG A 156 -50.53 2.41 25.33
C ARG A 156 -49.36 1.93 26.18
N LYS A 157 -49.43 0.72 26.72
CA LYS A 157 -48.32 0.09 27.45
C LYS A 157 -47.09 -0.06 26.55
N THR A 158 -47.27 -0.50 25.31
CA THR A 158 -46.18 -0.60 24.32
C THR A 158 -45.61 0.77 23.99
N TYR A 159 -46.46 1.77 23.78
CA TYR A 159 -46.05 3.16 23.58
C TYR A 159 -45.17 3.67 24.73
N HIS A 160 -45.66 3.62 25.97
CA HIS A 160 -44.93 4.15 27.13
C HIS A 160 -43.62 3.40 27.40
N LYS A 161 -43.56 2.08 27.13
CA LYS A 161 -42.31 1.32 27.17
C LYS A 161 -41.28 1.86 26.16
N ARG A 162 -41.70 2.13 24.92
CA ARG A 162 -40.82 2.68 23.88
C ARG A 162 -40.37 4.11 24.21
N VAL A 163 -41.24 4.95 24.79
CA VAL A 163 -40.88 6.29 25.29
C VAL A 163 -39.80 6.18 26.36
N MET A 164 -40.02 5.38 27.41
CA MET A 164 -39.04 5.21 28.48
C MET A 164 -37.69 4.68 27.98
N TRP A 165 -37.70 3.74 27.04
CA TRP A 165 -36.45 3.26 26.44
C TRP A 165 -35.78 4.31 25.55
N GLY A 166 -36.56 5.11 24.80
CA GLY A 166 -36.02 6.21 24.01
C GLY A 166 -35.36 7.29 24.87
N ASP A 167 -35.96 7.64 26.01
CA ASP A 167 -35.42 8.62 26.94
C ASP A 167 -34.14 8.11 27.61
N ARG A 168 -34.15 6.86 28.08
CA ARG A 168 -32.95 6.21 28.64
C ARG A 168 -31.82 6.11 27.63
N TRP A 169 -32.13 5.79 26.37
CA TRP A 169 -31.13 5.73 25.31
C TRP A 169 -30.54 7.12 25.07
N THR A 170 -31.38 8.15 24.96
CA THR A 170 -30.93 9.54 24.76
C THR A 170 -30.09 10.05 25.94
N ALA A 171 -30.38 9.59 27.16
CA ALA A 171 -29.60 9.88 28.36
C ALA A 171 -28.31 9.05 28.49
N GLY A 172 -28.01 8.14 27.56
CA GLY A 172 -26.82 7.28 27.62
C GLY A 172 -26.90 6.18 28.69
N GLN A 173 -28.10 5.87 29.19
CA GLN A 173 -28.34 4.90 30.26
C GLN A 173 -28.69 3.50 29.74
N VAL A 174 -28.54 3.27 28.43
CA VAL A 174 -28.74 1.97 27.80
C VAL A 174 -27.36 1.41 27.49
N GLN A 175 -26.92 0.42 28.29
CA GLN A 175 -25.75 -0.42 28.04
C GLN A 175 -26.16 -1.67 27.26
#